data_AF-A0AAD5WDH0-F1
#
_entry.id   AF-A0AAD5WDH0-F1
#
_cell.length_a   1.000
_cell.length_b   1.000
_cell.length_c   1.000
_cell.angle_alpha   90.00
_cell.angle_beta   90.00
_cell.angle_gamma   90.00
#
_symmetry.space_group_name_H-M   'P 1'
#
loop_
_entity.id
_entity.type
_entity.pdbx_description
1 polymer ?
#
loop_
_entity_poly.entity_id
_entity_poly.type
_entity_poly.pdbx_seq_one_letter_code
_entity_poly.pdbx_strand_id
1 'polypeptide(L)'
;MCYIRTSRPETAIIYTPQESFEIGQAKVIRQSVNDKITVVGAGITLHEALAAADDLSKQDISIRVIDLFTIKPLDAATIISNAKATGGQIITVEDHYPEGGIGEAVCAAVSVEPDIVVHQLAVSGVPRSGKPSDLLDMFGISSKHIILAVERILMQ
;
A
#
# COMPACT_ATOMS: atom_id res chain seq x y z
N MET A 1 -20.83 15.22 -2.42
CA MET A 1 -21.13 13.77 -2.47
C MET A 1 -19.97 13.06 -1.81
N CYS A 2 -20.22 12.13 -0.89
CA CYS A 2 -19.19 11.38 -0.18
C CYS A 2 -19.40 9.87 -0.44
N TYR A 3 -18.30 9.13 -0.61
CA TYR A 3 -18.31 7.69 -0.84
C TYR A 3 -17.40 7.01 0.20
N ILE A 4 -17.87 5.90 0.78
CA ILE A 4 -17.12 5.10 1.74
C ILE A 4 -17.05 3.68 1.18
N ARG A 5 -15.82 3.18 0.93
CA ARG A 5 -15.59 1.81 0.47
C ARG A 5 -15.36 0.90 1.67
N THR A 6 -16.30 -0.01 1.94
CA THR A 6 -16.17 -0.99 3.01
C THR A 6 -15.71 -2.34 2.47
N SER A 7 -15.07 -3.14 3.33
CA SER A 7 -14.61 -4.49 3.01
C SER A 7 -15.44 -5.53 3.75
N ARG A 8 -15.59 -6.72 3.17
CA ARG A 8 -16.33 -7.85 3.78
C ARG A 8 -15.54 -8.63 4.84
N PRO A 9 -14.24 -8.95 4.64
CA PRO A 9 -13.49 -9.76 5.59
C PRO A 9 -13.39 -9.09 6.97
N GLU A 10 -13.37 -9.90 8.03
CA GLU A 10 -12.98 -9.42 9.35
C GLU A 10 -11.48 -9.11 9.33
N THR A 11 -11.10 -7.92 9.78
CA THR A 11 -9.70 -7.50 9.89
C THR A 11 -9.38 -7.02 11.29
N ALA A 12 -8.11 -7.10 11.66
CA ALA A 12 -7.65 -6.65 12.97
C ALA A 12 -7.84 -5.14 13.15
N ILE A 13 -8.21 -4.71 14.34
CA ILE A 13 -8.20 -3.29 14.72
C ILE A 13 -6.74 -2.85 14.87
N ILE A 14 -6.30 -1.89 14.06
CA ILE A 14 -4.93 -1.38 14.06
C ILE A 14 -4.80 0.04 14.65
N TYR A 15 -5.92 0.71 14.91
CA TYR A 15 -5.96 2.06 15.49
C TYR A 15 -6.61 2.04 16.87
N THR A 16 -6.10 2.89 17.76
CA THR A 16 -6.73 3.09 19.07
C THR A 16 -7.99 3.94 18.94
N PRO A 17 -8.95 3.86 19.88
CA PRO A 17 -10.12 4.73 19.88
C PRO A 17 -9.80 6.24 19.99
N GLN A 18 -8.58 6.60 20.36
CA GLN A 18 -8.12 7.98 20.48
C GLN A 18 -7.48 8.52 19.20
N GLU A 19 -7.28 7.67 18.18
CA GLU A 19 -6.71 8.09 16.90
C GLU A 19 -7.63 9.08 16.18
N SER A 20 -7.07 10.20 15.72
CA SER A 20 -7.81 11.19 14.95
C SER A 20 -7.69 10.93 13.45
N PHE A 21 -8.77 11.18 12.72
CA PHE A 21 -8.82 11.06 11.27
C PHE A 21 -9.28 12.37 10.64
N GLU A 22 -8.54 12.82 9.63
CA GLU A 22 -8.83 14.04 8.90
C GLU A 22 -8.85 13.75 7.40
N ILE A 23 -9.78 14.39 6.69
CA ILE A 23 -9.89 14.23 5.23
C ILE A 23 -8.60 14.73 4.58
N GLY A 24 -7.98 13.89 3.74
CA GLY A 24 -6.74 14.24 3.06
C GLY A 24 -5.47 14.00 3.88
N GLN A 25 -5.54 13.26 4.99
CA GLN A 25 -4.38 12.86 5.78
C GLN A 25 -4.21 11.34 5.81
N ALA A 26 -3.07 10.88 5.31
CA ALA A 26 -2.67 9.49 5.38
C ALA A 26 -2.01 9.17 6.73
N LYS A 27 -1.90 7.88 7.07
CA LYS A 27 -1.26 7.40 8.28
C LYS A 27 -0.07 6.52 7.94
N VAL A 28 1.11 6.88 8.46
CA VAL A 28 2.29 6.00 8.44
C VAL A 28 2.15 5.03 9.61
N ILE A 29 1.63 3.84 9.35
CA ILE A 29 1.27 2.87 10.41
C ILE A 29 2.42 1.93 10.78
N ARG A 30 3.48 1.90 9.96
CA ARG A 30 4.73 1.19 10.26
C ARG A 30 5.89 1.95 9.65
N GLN A 31 6.94 2.21 10.44
CA GLN A 31 8.16 2.86 9.98
C GLN A 31 9.37 2.48 10.81
N SER A 32 10.53 2.53 10.16
CA SER A 32 11.87 2.39 10.72
C SER A 32 12.83 3.33 9.99
N VAL A 33 14.00 3.58 10.59
CA VAL A 33 15.11 4.29 9.93
C VAL A 33 15.75 3.47 8.81
N ASN A 34 15.54 2.16 8.81
CA ASN A 34 16.12 1.22 7.85
C ASN A 34 15.18 0.89 6.68
N ASP A 35 14.00 1.51 6.63
CA ASP A 35 12.99 1.26 5.59
C ASP A 35 13.58 1.47 4.19
N LYS A 36 13.39 0.48 3.31
CA LYS A 36 13.94 0.51 1.95
C LYS A 36 12.92 0.87 0.88
N ILE A 37 11.63 0.68 1.17
CA ILE A 37 10.53 0.89 0.24
C ILE A 37 9.31 1.37 1.04
N THR A 38 8.54 2.31 0.48
CA THR A 38 7.23 2.72 1.00
C THR A 38 6.12 1.91 0.32
N VAL A 39 5.35 1.16 1.10
CA VAL A 39 4.17 0.43 0.65
C VAL A 39 2.92 1.22 1.03
N VAL A 40 2.07 1.51 0.05
CA VAL A 40 0.83 2.27 0.19
C VAL A 40 -0.34 1.35 -0.11
N GLY A 41 -1.27 1.20 0.83
CA GLY A 41 -2.44 0.34 0.70
C GLY A 41 -3.68 0.91 1.36
N ALA A 42 -4.81 0.22 1.21
CA ALA A 42 -6.07 0.54 1.88
C ALA A 42 -6.95 -0.70 2.02
N GLY A 43 -7.76 -0.75 3.07
CA GLY A 43 -8.67 -1.88 3.31
C GLY A 43 -7.90 -3.19 3.45
N ILE A 44 -8.32 -4.24 2.72
CA ILE A 44 -7.70 -5.57 2.86
C ILE A 44 -6.21 -5.59 2.50
N THR A 45 -5.78 -4.83 1.49
CA THR A 45 -4.37 -4.83 1.05
C THR A 45 -3.45 -4.11 2.04
N LEU A 46 -4.00 -3.26 2.91
CA LEU A 46 -3.24 -2.67 4.02
C LEU A 46 -2.81 -3.75 5.03
N HIS A 47 -3.70 -4.69 5.33
CA HIS A 47 -3.39 -5.81 6.21
C HIS A 47 -2.40 -6.79 5.56
N GLU A 48 -2.53 -7.03 4.26
CA GLU A 48 -1.54 -7.79 3.49
C GLU A 48 -0.16 -7.10 3.49
N ALA A 49 -0.11 -5.77 3.41
CA ALA A 49 1.13 -4.99 3.51
C ALA A 49 1.77 -5.08 4.89
N LEU A 50 0.98 -5.04 5.97
CA LEU A 50 1.48 -5.25 7.34
C LEU A 50 2.05 -6.67 7.52
N ALA A 51 1.34 -7.69 7.01
CA ALA A 51 1.81 -9.07 7.05
C ALA A 51 3.10 -9.26 6.24
N ALA A 52 3.19 -8.67 5.05
CA ALA A 52 4.42 -8.65 4.25
C ALA A 52 5.57 -7.99 5.01
N ALA A 53 5.31 -6.88 5.70
CA ALA A 53 6.33 -6.21 6.49
C ALA A 53 6.81 -7.05 7.69
N ASP A 54 5.92 -7.82 8.34
CA ASP A 54 6.30 -8.76 9.39
C ASP A 54 7.21 -9.88 8.86
N ASP A 55 6.87 -10.45 7.70
CA ASP A 55 7.67 -11.53 7.11
C ASP A 55 9.03 -11.04 6.57
N LEU A 56 9.08 -9.86 5.94
CA LEU A 56 10.32 -9.23 5.49
C LEU A 56 11.25 -8.91 6.65
N SER A 57 10.69 -8.50 7.80
CA SER A 57 11.50 -8.17 8.98
C SER A 57 12.27 -9.37 9.54
N LYS A 58 11.76 -10.59 9.33
CA LYS A 58 12.45 -11.84 9.69
C LYS A 58 13.67 -12.12 8.80
N GLN A 59 13.78 -11.40 7.68
CA GLN A 59 14.86 -11.47 6.71
C GLN A 59 15.72 -10.18 6.72
N ASP A 60 15.65 -9.40 7.80
CA ASP A 60 16.34 -8.11 7.96
C ASP A 60 15.99 -7.05 6.90
N ILE A 61 14.85 -7.19 6.22
CA ILE A 61 14.32 -6.20 5.28
C ILE A 61 13.23 -5.38 5.98
N SER A 62 13.41 -4.06 6.02
CA SER A 62 12.42 -3.13 6.58
C SER A 62 11.67 -2.40 5.46
N ILE A 63 10.35 -2.34 5.56
CA ILE A 63 9.49 -1.55 4.68
C ILE A 63 8.59 -0.64 5.51
N ARG A 64 8.29 0.53 4.93
CA ARG A 64 7.32 1.47 5.46
C ARG A 64 5.93 1.11 4.97
N VAL A 65 4.91 1.23 5.83
CA VAL A 65 3.52 0.99 5.43
C VAL A 65 2.68 2.24 5.70
N ILE A 66 1.98 2.69 4.66
CA ILE A 66 1.07 3.84 4.68
C ILE A 66 -0.35 3.38 4.40
N ASP A 67 -1.27 3.73 5.31
CA ASP A 67 -2.71 3.71 5.08
C ASP A 67 -3.12 5.08 4.52
N LEU A 68 -3.72 5.09 3.32
CA LEU A 68 -4.14 6.34 2.70
C LEU A 68 -5.28 7.04 3.43
N PHE A 69 -6.14 6.30 4.13
CA PHE A 69 -7.42 6.76 4.67
C PHE A 69 -8.39 7.35 3.60
N THR A 70 -8.03 8.47 2.98
CA THR A 70 -8.74 9.06 1.84
C THR A 70 -7.94 8.96 0.55
N ILE A 71 -8.51 8.29 -0.47
CA ILE A 71 -7.93 8.29 -1.83
C ILE A 71 -8.10 9.67 -2.49
N LYS A 72 -9.20 10.37 -2.19
CA LYS A 72 -9.48 11.73 -2.70
C LYS A 72 -10.15 12.59 -1.62
N PRO A 73 -9.54 13.72 -1.23
CA PRO A 73 -8.20 14.20 -1.62
C PRO A 73 -7.09 13.26 -1.12
N LEU A 74 -6.00 13.17 -1.89
CA LEU A 74 -4.85 12.34 -1.56
C LEU A 74 -3.81 13.16 -0.77
N ASP A 75 -3.19 12.55 0.24
CA ASP A 75 -2.10 13.17 1.01
C ASP A 75 -0.74 13.05 0.28
N ALA A 76 -0.56 13.85 -0.76
CA ALA A 76 0.65 13.83 -1.58
C ALA A 76 1.92 14.17 -0.76
N ALA A 77 1.82 15.08 0.21
CA ALA A 77 2.96 15.51 1.02
C ALA A 77 3.51 14.38 1.89
N THR A 78 2.63 13.63 2.55
CA THR A 78 3.02 12.44 3.32
C THR A 78 3.62 11.39 2.40
N ILE A 79 3.02 11.09 1.25
CA ILE A 79 3.53 10.06 0.33
C ILE A 79 4.94 10.43 -0.18
N ILE A 80 5.15 11.65 -0.67
CA ILE A 80 6.44 12.09 -1.23
C ILE A 80 7.54 12.09 -0.18
N SER A 81 7.28 12.62 1.02
CA SER A 81 8.28 12.68 2.10
C SER A 81 8.72 11.28 2.55
N ASN A 82 7.78 10.34 2.65
CA ASN A 82 8.06 8.96 3.03
C ASN A 82 8.76 8.17 1.92
N ALA A 83 8.38 8.40 0.66
CA ALA A 83 9.09 7.83 -0.48
C ALA A 83 10.56 8.29 -0.51
N LYS A 84 10.84 9.59 -0.32
CA LYS A 84 12.21 10.12 -0.21
C LYS A 84 12.99 9.50 0.95
N ALA A 85 12.34 9.28 2.09
CA ALA A 85 12.95 8.61 3.24
C ALA A 85 13.26 7.12 3.00
N THR A 86 12.70 6.52 1.94
CA THR A 86 12.80 5.09 1.61
C THR A 86 13.40 4.88 0.21
N GLY A 87 14.39 5.71 -0.15
CA GLY A 87 15.14 5.53 -1.40
C GLY A 87 14.35 5.80 -2.68
N GLY A 88 13.22 6.49 -2.59
CA GLY A 88 12.38 6.86 -3.75
C GLY A 88 11.50 5.73 -4.27
N GLN A 89 11.45 4.57 -3.61
CA GLN A 89 10.67 3.42 -4.09
C GLN A 89 9.30 3.37 -3.41
N ILE A 90 8.24 3.37 -4.22
CA ILE A 90 6.86 3.20 -3.77
C ILE A 90 6.28 1.93 -4.37
N ILE A 91 5.66 1.08 -3.55
CA ILE A 91 4.74 0.04 -4.01
C ILE A 91 3.33 0.47 -3.62
N THR A 92 2.42 0.56 -4.58
CA THR A 92 0.99 0.68 -4.32
C THR A 92 0.35 -0.69 -4.45
N VAL A 93 -0.55 -1.04 -3.52
CA VAL A 93 -1.27 -2.31 -3.55
C VAL A 93 -2.76 -2.11 -3.29
N GLU A 94 -3.61 -2.52 -4.22
CA GLU A 94 -5.05 -2.30 -4.15
C GLU A 94 -5.90 -3.48 -4.66
N ASP A 95 -6.97 -3.78 -3.93
CA ASP A 95 -8.05 -4.65 -4.41
C ASP A 95 -8.99 -3.85 -5.31
N HIS A 96 -8.47 -3.42 -6.45
CA HIS A 96 -9.13 -2.63 -7.48
C HIS A 96 -8.39 -2.85 -8.81
N TYR A 97 -9.02 -2.50 -9.93
CA TYR A 97 -8.32 -2.47 -11.22
C TYR A 97 -7.22 -1.40 -11.23
N PRO A 98 -6.19 -1.54 -12.07
CA PRO A 98 -5.09 -0.56 -12.10
C PRO A 98 -5.55 0.84 -12.51
N GLU A 99 -6.58 0.96 -13.36
CA GLU A 99 -7.07 2.23 -13.87
C GLU A 99 -7.94 2.98 -12.84
N GLY A 100 -7.66 4.27 -12.64
CA GLY A 100 -8.43 5.19 -11.79
C GLY A 100 -8.34 4.93 -10.28
N GLY A 101 -7.50 3.98 -9.86
CA GLY A 101 -7.35 3.53 -8.48
C GLY A 101 -6.33 4.33 -7.66
N ILE A 102 -5.87 3.69 -6.59
CA ILE A 102 -4.81 4.18 -5.70
C ILE A 102 -3.52 4.41 -6.49
N GLY A 103 -3.10 3.43 -7.29
CA GLY A 103 -1.84 3.47 -8.01
C GLY A 103 -1.76 4.65 -8.97
N GLU A 104 -2.80 4.88 -9.78
CA GLU A 104 -2.84 6.05 -10.67
C GLU A 104 -2.91 7.38 -9.90
N ALA A 105 -3.65 7.44 -8.79
CA ALA A 105 -3.70 8.64 -7.95
C ALA A 105 -2.32 8.98 -7.37
N VAL A 106 -1.57 7.96 -6.91
CA VAL A 106 -0.20 8.11 -6.40
C VAL A 106 0.76 8.51 -7.51
N CYS A 107 0.72 7.83 -8.67
CA CYS A 107 1.54 8.20 -9.84
C CYS A 107 1.34 9.66 -10.24
N ALA A 108 0.09 10.13 -10.28
CA ALA A 108 -0.22 11.52 -10.59
C ALA A 108 0.38 12.49 -9.55
N ALA A 109 0.28 12.14 -8.26
CA ALA A 109 0.74 12.96 -7.15
C ALA A 109 2.28 13.11 -7.09
N VAL A 110 3.03 12.09 -7.51
CA VAL A 110 4.50 12.10 -7.48
C VAL A 110 5.12 12.41 -8.84
N SER A 111 4.33 12.73 -9.85
CA SER A 111 4.77 12.84 -11.26
C SER A 111 5.89 13.88 -11.52
N VAL A 112 6.05 14.87 -10.64
CA VAL A 112 7.09 15.91 -10.73
C VAL A 112 8.34 15.60 -9.90
N GLU A 113 8.37 14.46 -9.21
CA GLU A 113 9.47 14.03 -8.36
C GLU A 113 10.37 13.04 -9.12
N PRO A 114 11.53 13.48 -9.65
CA PRO A 114 12.32 12.70 -10.60
C PRO A 114 12.93 11.43 -10.01
N ASP A 115 13.13 11.39 -8.69
CA ASP A 115 13.75 10.28 -7.98
C ASP A 115 12.73 9.31 -7.36
N ILE A 116 11.43 9.50 -7.63
CA ILE A 116 10.37 8.62 -7.13
C ILE A 116 9.89 7.67 -8.23
N VAL A 117 9.95 6.38 -7.94
CA VAL A 117 9.45 5.29 -8.79
C VAL A 117 8.28 4.61 -8.12
N VAL A 118 7.17 4.46 -8.86
CA VAL A 118 5.96 3.79 -8.38
C VAL A 118 5.78 2.44 -9.07
N HIS A 119 5.60 1.39 -8.28
CA HIS A 119 5.28 0.04 -8.72
C HIS A 119 3.83 -0.27 -8.31
N GLN A 120 3.00 -0.74 -9.23
CA GLN A 120 1.57 -0.98 -8.98
C GLN A 120 1.27 -2.48 -8.88
N LEU A 121 0.64 -2.88 -7.78
CA LEU A 121 0.01 -4.18 -7.59
C LEU A 121 -1.51 -3.99 -7.54
N ALA A 122 -2.20 -4.44 -8.58
CA ALA A 122 -3.63 -4.26 -8.75
C ALA A 122 -4.23 -5.47 -9.48
N VAL A 123 -5.54 -5.63 -9.41
CA VAL A 123 -6.26 -6.74 -10.05
C VAL A 123 -6.19 -6.58 -11.57
N SER A 124 -5.55 -7.53 -12.27
CA SER A 124 -5.25 -7.44 -13.70
C SER A 124 -6.28 -8.09 -14.64
N GLY A 125 -7.43 -8.54 -14.12
CA GLY A 125 -8.46 -9.17 -14.93
C GLY A 125 -9.75 -9.49 -14.16
N VAL A 126 -10.76 -9.98 -14.88
CA VAL A 126 -12.08 -10.29 -14.29
C VAL A 126 -11.95 -11.38 -13.22
N PRO A 127 -12.36 -11.12 -11.96
CA PRO A 127 -12.26 -12.09 -10.89
C PRO A 127 -13.06 -13.39 -11.10
N ARG A 128 -12.74 -14.40 -10.29
CA ARG A 128 -13.43 -15.69 -10.23
C ARG A 128 -13.90 -15.98 -8.81
N SER A 129 -14.75 -17.00 -8.65
CA SER A 129 -15.14 -17.47 -7.33
C SER A 129 -14.01 -18.24 -6.65
N GLY A 130 -13.81 -18.00 -5.36
CA GLY A 130 -12.77 -18.64 -4.56
C GLY A 130 -12.81 -18.15 -3.11
N LYS A 131 -11.94 -18.69 -2.27
CA LYS A 131 -11.74 -18.15 -0.92
C LYS A 131 -11.04 -16.78 -1.04
N PRO A 132 -11.34 -15.81 -0.15
CA PRO A 132 -10.72 -14.49 -0.24
C PRO A 132 -9.20 -14.50 -0.34
N SER A 133 -8.50 -15.28 0.50
CA SER A 133 -7.03 -15.41 0.48
C SER A 133 -6.51 -15.92 -0.86
N ASP A 134 -7.18 -16.92 -1.43
CA ASP A 134 -6.77 -17.55 -2.69
C ASP A 134 -6.92 -16.57 -3.85
N LEU A 135 -7.93 -15.69 -3.80
CA LEU A 135 -8.14 -14.65 -4.80
C LEU A 135 -7.11 -13.52 -4.68
N LEU A 136 -6.78 -13.08 -3.47
CA LEU A 136 -5.71 -12.09 -3.27
C LEU A 136 -4.38 -12.59 -3.85
N ASP A 137 -4.05 -13.87 -3.63
CA ASP A 137 -2.85 -14.48 -4.22
C ASP A 137 -2.97 -14.61 -5.73
N MET A 138 -4.09 -15.13 -6.24
CA MET A 138 -4.33 -15.32 -7.67
C MET A 138 -4.20 -14.01 -8.47
N PHE A 139 -4.66 -12.89 -7.90
CA PHE A 139 -4.64 -11.58 -8.55
C PHE A 139 -3.42 -10.72 -8.20
N GLY A 140 -2.45 -11.28 -7.48
CA GLY A 140 -1.16 -10.63 -7.30
C GLY A 140 -1.13 -9.50 -6.27
N ILE A 141 -2.06 -9.51 -5.31
CA ILE A 141 -2.23 -8.44 -4.30
C ILE A 141 -2.17 -8.96 -2.85
N SER A 142 -1.74 -10.21 -2.67
CA SER A 142 -1.44 -10.79 -1.35
C SER A 142 -0.10 -10.32 -0.80
N SER A 143 0.13 -10.55 0.49
CA SER A 143 1.40 -10.29 1.18
C SER A 143 2.59 -10.93 0.44
N LYS A 144 2.42 -12.15 -0.07
CA LYS A 144 3.42 -12.85 -0.89
C LYS A 144 3.83 -12.05 -2.12
N HIS A 145 2.90 -11.40 -2.81
CA HIS A 145 3.21 -10.61 -3.99
C HIS A 145 3.85 -9.27 -3.63
N ILE A 146 3.50 -8.68 -2.48
CA ILE A 146 4.19 -7.50 -1.95
C ILE A 146 5.65 -7.86 -1.62
N ILE A 147 5.91 -8.98 -0.95
CA ILE A 147 7.26 -9.49 -0.65
C ILE A 147 8.08 -9.68 -1.94
N LEU A 148 7.52 -10.38 -2.93
CA LEU A 148 8.19 -10.60 -4.22
C LEU A 148 8.50 -9.29 -4.94
N ALA A 149 7.61 -8.31 -4.88
CA ALA A 149 7.84 -6.98 -5.45
C ALA A 149 8.99 -6.26 -4.73
N VAL A 150 9.01 -6.30 -3.39
CA VAL A 150 10.09 -5.73 -2.58
C VAL A 150 11.44 -6.35 -2.95
N GLU A 151 11.53 -7.69 -2.93
CA GLU A 151 12.76 -8.42 -3.26
C GLU A 151 13.25 -8.09 -4.68
N ARG A 152 12.34 -8.02 -5.66
CA ARG A 152 12.67 -7.66 -7.05
C ARG A 152 13.22 -6.24 -7.18
N ILE A 153 12.71 -5.30 -6.39
CA ILE A 153 13.18 -3.91 -6.42
C ILE A 153 14.57 -3.80 -5.78
N LEU A 154 14.82 -4.51 -4.68
CA LEU A 154 16.11 -4.46 -3.98
C LEU A 154 17.26 -5.17 -4.73
N MET A 155 16.94 -6.00 -5.72
CA MET A 155 17.93 -6.68 -6.57
C MET A 155 18.35 -5.89 -7.81
N GLN A 156 17.73 -4.73 -8.09
CA GLN A 156 18.07 -3.85 -9.23
C GLN A 156 19.16 -2.85 -8.86
#